data_AF-A0A7C3DQK4-F1
#
_entry.id   AF-A0A7C3DQK4-F1
#
_cell.length_a   1.000
_cell.length_b   1.000
_cell.length_c   1.000
_cell.angle_alpha   90.00
_cell.angle_beta   90.00
_cell.angle_gamma   90.00
#
_symmetry.space_group_name_H-M   'P 1'
#
loop_
_entity.id
_entity.type
_entity.pdbx_description
1 polymer ?
#
loop_
_entity_poly.entity_id
_entity_poly.type
_entity_poly.pdbx_seq_one_letter_code
_entity_poly.pdbx_strand_id
1 'polypeptide(L)' 'MTPRESGYRFPAEWEKHEATWLTWPYLESSFFRDVKHIYPSYLEFIRVISQSEKVRINIPDEENKKRLFRLLDEKNIDA' A
#
# COMPACT_ATOMS: atom_id res chain seq x y z
N MET A 1 10.33 12.66 -29.02
CA MET A 1 9.06 11.98 -28.69
C MET A 1 8.85 12.04 -27.19
N THR A 2 7.99 12.96 -26.76
CA THR A 2 7.56 13.13 -25.37
C THR A 2 6.22 12.42 -25.14
N PRO A 3 5.80 12.15 -23.87
CA PRO A 3 4.48 11.58 -23.59
C PRO A 3 3.33 12.37 -24.23
N ARG A 4 3.44 13.70 -24.22
CA ARG A 4 2.47 14.61 -24.86
C ARG A 4 2.43 14.44 -26.37
N GLU A 5 3.59 14.34 -27.03
CA GLU A 5 3.69 14.11 -28.48
C GLU A 5 3.10 12.76 -28.89
N SER A 6 3.12 11.77 -27.99
CA SER A 6 2.52 10.44 -28.19
C SER A 6 1.06 10.32 -27.70
N GLY A 7 0.43 11.42 -27.26
CA GLY A 7 -0.98 11.44 -26.85
C GLY A 7 -1.25 10.91 -25.43
N TYR A 8 -0.23 10.64 -24.62
CA TYR A 8 -0.39 10.27 -23.22
C TYR A 8 -0.65 11.50 -22.35
N ARG A 9 -1.43 11.30 -21.28
CA ARG A 9 -1.60 12.26 -20.19
C ARG A 9 -1.45 11.58 -18.84
N PHE A 10 -1.02 12.34 -17.84
CA PHE A 10 -1.13 11.91 -16.45
C PHE A 10 -2.53 12.31 -15.96
N PRO A 11 -3.42 11.35 -15.63
CA PRO A 11 -4.74 11.67 -15.14
C PRO A 11 -4.65 12.34 -13.77
N ALA A 12 -5.68 13.11 -13.42
CA ALA A 12 -5.78 13.66 -12.08
C ALA A 12 -6.14 12.56 -11.06
N GLU A 13 -5.75 12.76 -9.80
CA GLU A 13 -5.94 11.78 -8.71
C GLU A 13 -7.41 11.52 -8.34
N TRP A 14 -8.35 12.36 -8.79
CA TRP A 14 -9.78 12.13 -8.59
C TRP A 14 -10.45 11.39 -9.76
N GLU A 15 -9.71 11.07 -10.82
CA GLU A 15 -10.20 10.19 -11.88
C GLU A 15 -10.27 8.74 -11.38
N LYS A 16 -11.05 7.88 -12.05
CA LYS A 16 -11.26 6.51 -11.60
C LYS A 16 -9.94 5.72 -11.53
N HIS A 17 -9.65 5.16 -10.37
CA HIS A 17 -8.50 4.28 -10.15
C HIS A 17 -8.82 2.80 -10.43
N GLU A 18 -7.83 2.06 -10.89
CA GLU A 18 -7.84 0.58 -10.91
C GLU A 18 -7.34 0.01 -9.58
N ALA A 19 -6.36 0.67 -8.97
CA ALA A 19 -5.74 0.26 -7.72
C ALA A 19 -4.86 1.37 -7.14
N THR A 20 -4.67 1.33 -5.82
CA THR A 20 -3.65 2.08 -5.11
C THR A 20 -2.47 1.18 -4.79
N TRP A 21 -1.25 1.66 -5.10
CA TRP A 21 0.00 0.96 -4.81
C TRP A 21 0.64 1.50 -3.55
N LEU A 22 0.99 0.59 -2.63
CA LEU A 22 1.64 0.87 -1.37
C LEU A 22 2.94 0.08 -1.24
N THR A 23 3.85 0.52 -0.37
CA THR A 23 5.07 -0.23 -0.04
C THR A 23 5.09 -0.52 1.45
N TRP A 24 5.16 -1.81 1.80
CA TRP A 24 5.13 -2.25 3.19
C TRP A 24 6.25 -1.60 4.00
N PRO A 25 5.98 -1.04 5.19
CA PRO A 25 7.02 -0.43 5.99
C PRO A 25 7.85 -1.53 6.66
N TYR A 26 9.04 -1.80 6.14
CA TYR A 26 9.95 -2.83 6.67
C TYR A 26 11.32 -2.28 7.10
N LEU A 27 11.73 -1.12 6.57
CA LEU A 27 13.04 -0.56 6.81
C LEU A 27 13.03 0.33 8.05
N GLU A 28 13.67 -0.12 9.13
CA GLU A 28 13.73 0.64 10.39
C GLU A 28 14.40 2.01 10.22
N SER A 29 15.40 2.15 9.34
CA SER A 29 16.08 3.44 9.11
C SER A 29 15.19 4.50 8.47
N SER A 30 14.04 4.13 7.90
CA SER A 30 13.04 5.08 7.40
C SER A 30 12.15 5.67 8.50
N PHE A 31 12.23 5.15 9.73
CA PHE A 31 11.38 5.57 10.84
C PHE A 31 12.23 6.00 12.04
N PHE A 32 11.89 7.12 12.67
CA PHE A 32 12.59 7.62 13.86
C PHE A 32 12.43 6.70 15.09
N ARG A 33 11.53 5.71 15.03
CA ARG A 33 11.22 4.71 16.07
C ARG A 33 11.05 3.33 15.44
N ASP A 34 10.81 2.29 16.24
CA ASP A 34 10.49 0.94 15.75
C ASP A 34 9.33 1.00 14.74
N VAL A 35 9.57 0.43 13.55
CA VAL A 35 8.60 0.29 12.46
C VAL A 35 7.29 -0.35 12.93
N LYS A 36 7.32 -1.16 13.99
CA LYS A 36 6.13 -1.75 14.61
C LYS A 36 5.07 -0.75 15.04
N HIS A 37 5.46 0.47 15.38
CA HIS A 37 4.51 1.51 15.78
C HIS A 37 3.60 1.97 14.65
N ILE A 38 4.01 1.83 13.38
CA ILE A 38 3.19 2.29 12.25
C ILE A 38 2.19 1.23 11.78
N TYR A 39 2.42 -0.05 12.06
CA TYR A 39 1.56 -1.13 11.55
C TYR A 39 0.08 -0.96 11.87
N PRO A 40 -0.36 -0.55 13.08
CA PRO A 40 -1.79 -0.36 13.33
C PRO A 40 -2.42 0.68 12.41
N SER A 41 -1.79 1.84 12.24
CA SER A 41 -2.28 2.91 11.36
C SER A 41 -2.20 2.52 9.88
N TYR A 42 -1.16 1.76 9.50
CA TYR A 42 -0.97 1.31 8.12
C TYR A 42 -2.00 0.24 7.71
N LEU A 43 -2.33 -0.68 8.61
CA LEU A 43 -3.38 -1.68 8.40
C LEU A 43 -4.75 -1.02 8.30
N GLU A 44 -5.03 -0.01 9.13
CA GLU A 44 -6.27 0.78 9.04
C GLU A 44 -6.36 1.52 7.69
N PHE A 45 -5.25 2.06 7.20
CA PHE A 45 -5.19 2.71 5.90
C PHE A 45 -5.48 1.73 4.76
N ILE A 46 -4.88 0.53 4.78
CA ILE A 46 -5.17 -0.55 3.83
C ILE A 46 -6.66 -0.90 3.87
N ARG A 47 -7.22 -1.10 5.07
CA ARG A 47 -8.64 -1.44 5.28
C ARG A 47 -9.58 -0.40 4.69
N VAL A 48 -9.27 0.88 4.80
CA VAL A 48 -10.12 1.95 4.28
C VAL A 48 -10.05 2.01 2.75
N ILE A 49 -8.86 1.90 2.16
CA ILE A 49 -8.70 1.93 0.69
C ILE A 49 -9.34 0.69 0.05
N SER A 50 -9.21 -0.49 0.67
CA SER A 50 -9.75 -1.74 0.12
C SER A 50 -11.28 -1.73 -0.01
N GLN A 51 -11.97 -0.83 0.68
CA GLN A 51 -13.42 -0.63 0.54
C GLN A 51 -13.81 0.03 -0.80
N SER A 52 -12.90 0.76 -1.45
CA SER A 52 -13.18 1.49 -2.69
C SER A 52 -12.42 0.96 -3.91
N GLU A 53 -11.20 0.47 -3.72
CA GLU A 53 -10.34 0.04 -4.82
C GLU A 53 -9.35 -1.06 -4.40
N LYS A 54 -8.71 -1.72 -5.38
CA LYS A 54 -7.71 -2.76 -5.10
C LYS A 54 -6.48 -2.14 -4.45
N VAL A 55 -5.97 -2.78 -3.40
CA VAL A 55 -4.69 -2.42 -2.79
C VAL A 55 -3.61 -3.36 -3.31
N ARG A 56 -2.54 -2.80 -3.88
CA ARG A 56 -1.36 -3.56 -4.31
C ARG A 56 -0.17 -3.18 -3.46
N ILE A 57 0.43 -4.15 -2.76
CA ILE A 57 1.49 -3.87 -1.79
C ILE A 57 2.81 -4.48 -2.28
N ASN A 58 3.84 -3.63 -2.39
CA ASN A 58 5.21 -4.08 -2.59
C ASN A 58 5.76 -4.63 -1.27
N ILE A 59 6.18 -5.90 -1.29
CA ILE A 59 6.73 -6.61 -0.14
C ILE A 59 8.18 -7.02 -0.45
N PRO A 60 9.14 -6.80 0.47
CA PRO A 60 10.55 -7.07 0.20
C PRO A 60 10.88 -8.57 0.12
N ASP A 61 10.18 -9.40 0.88
CA ASP A 61 10.45 -10.84 1.02
C ASP A 61 9.23 -11.60 1.54
N GLU A 62 9.30 -12.94 1.48
CA GLU A 62 8.22 -13.82 1.93
C GLU A 62 7.97 -13.77 3.45
N GLU A 63 8.93 -13.35 4.27
CA GLU A 63 8.73 -13.26 5.72
C GLU A 63 7.86 -12.05 6.07
N ASN A 64 8.13 -10.90 5.45
CA ASN A 64 7.27 -9.72 5.55
C ASN A 64 5.88 -9.98 5.00
N LYS A 65 5.76 -10.80 3.94
CA LYS A 65 4.47 -11.21 3.38
C LYS A 65 3.66 -12.02 4.39
N LYS A 66 4.27 -13.04 5.00
CA LYS A 66 3.63 -13.85 6.06
C LYS A 66 3.21 -12.98 7.24
N ARG A 67 4.06 -12.03 7.64
CA ARG A 67 3.75 -11.09 8.72
C ARG A 67 2.55 -10.21 8.38
N LEU A 68 2.50 -9.64 7.18
CA LEU A 68 1.37 -8.85 6.72
C LEU A 68 0.07 -9.66 6.79
N PHE A 69 0.04 -10.86 6.22
CA PHE A 69 -1.16 -11.70 6.26
C PHE A 69 -1.59 -12.05 7.69
N ARG A 70 -0.65 -12.39 8.57
CA ARG A 70 -0.96 -12.61 9.99
C ARG A 70 -1.61 -11.38 10.63
N LEU A 71 -1.08 -10.19 10.36
CA LEU A 71 -1.61 -8.94 10.91
C LEU A 71 -2.99 -8.58 10.34
N LEU A 72 -3.25 -8.88 9.07
CA LEU A 72 -4.57 -8.70 8.46
C LEU A 72 -5.61 -9.65 9.08
N ASP A 73 -5.23 -10.93 9.27
CA ASP A 73 -6.07 -11.94 9.91
C ASP A 73 -6.40 -11.55 11.36
N GLU A 74 -5.39 -11.17 12.16
CA GLU A 74 -5.57 -10.71 13.55
C GLU A 74 -6.51 -9.50 13.67
N LYS A 75 -6.59 -8.67 12.63
CA LYS A 75 -7.44 -7.47 12.57
C LYS A 75 -8.76 -7.68 11.84
N ASN A 76 -9.01 -8.89 11.32
CA ASN A 76 -10.17 -9.21 10.47
C ASN A 76 -10.32 -8.23 9.29
N ILE A 77 -9.22 -7.91 8.62
CA ILE A 77 -9.21 -7.05 7.44
C ILE A 77 -9.26 -7.92 6.19
N ASP A 78 -10.37 -7.87 5.47
CA ASP A 78 -10.51 -8.45 4.13
C ASP A 78 -10.10 -7.40 3.10
N ALA A 79 -8.90 -7.54 2.52
CA ALA A 79 -8.25 -6.57 1.64
C ALA A 79 -7.51 -7.24 0.48
#